data_AF-A0A1G3U3G9-F1
#
_entry.id   AF-A0A1G3U3G9-F1
#
_cell.length_a   1.000
_cell.length_b   1.000
_cell.length_c   1.000
_cell.angle_alpha   90.00
_cell.angle_beta   90.00
_cell.angle_gamma   90.00
#
_symmetry.space_group_name_H-M   'P 1'
#
loop_
_entity.id
_entity.type
_entity.pdbx_description
1 polymer ?
#
loop_
_entity_poly.entity_id
_entity_poly.type
_entity_poly.pdbx_seq_one_letter_code
_entity_poly.pdbx_strand_id
1 'polypeptide(L)' 'MKAPPYWAITRKAREQYENKEDKIKYIIDYAINPSEDKMLFPKDTVKLFGVMPSQKGKVTQEELKLIAEYIIEDKTF' A
#
# COMPACT_ATOMS: atom_id res chain seq x y z
N MET A 1 14.38 -1.69 -10.50
CA MET A 1 13.01 -1.65 -9.95
C MET A 1 12.64 -0.19 -9.75
N LYS A 2 11.54 0.28 -10.34
CA LYS A 2 11.01 1.63 -10.07
C LYS A 2 9.90 1.49 -9.02
N ALA A 3 9.74 2.45 -8.13
CA ALA A 3 8.58 2.49 -7.25
C ALA A 3 7.44 3.23 -7.96
N PRO A 4 6.18 2.77 -7.86
CA PRO A 4 5.04 3.58 -8.30
C PRO A 4 4.88 4.80 -7.38
N PRO A 5 4.22 5.87 -7.84
CA PRO A 5 3.90 7.00 -6.97
C PRO A 5 2.93 6.58 -5.87
N TYR A 6 3.15 7.05 -4.64
CA TYR A 6 2.35 6.64 -3.47
C TYR A 6 0.86 6.98 -3.62
N TRP A 7 0.52 8.11 -4.25
CA TRP A 7 -0.87 8.52 -4.46
C TRP A 7 -1.68 7.49 -5.27
N ALA A 8 -1.03 6.74 -6.17
CA ALA A 8 -1.71 5.68 -6.93
C ALA A 8 -2.13 4.52 -6.04
N ILE A 9 -1.34 4.21 -5.01
CA ILE A 9 -1.65 3.20 -4.00
C ILE A 9 -2.82 3.67 -3.14
N THR A 10 -2.77 4.93 -2.68
CA THR A 10 -3.88 5.57 -1.95
C THR A 10 -5.18 5.51 -2.74
N ARG A 11 -5.16 5.88 -4.03
CA ARG A 11 -6.33 5.83 -4.89
C ARG A 11 -6.88 4.40 -4.99
N LYS A 12 -6.02 3.40 -5.20
CA LYS A 12 -6.45 1.99 -5.26
C LYS A 12 -7.03 1.47 -3.96
N ALA A 13 -6.44 1.82 -2.82
CA ALA A 13 -7.01 1.47 -1.52
C ALA A 13 -8.38 2.14 -1.30
N ARG A 14 -8.54 3.41 -1.71
CA ARG A 14 -9.82 4.13 -1.65
C ARG A 14 -10.90 3.52 -2.56
N GLU A 15 -10.52 3.03 -3.74
CA GLU A 15 -11.42 2.35 -4.68
C GLU A 15 -11.84 0.95 -4.18
N GLN A 16 -10.91 0.21 -3.58
CA GLN A 16 -11.14 -1.19 -3.16
C GLN A 16 -11.93 -1.33 -1.86
N TYR A 17 -11.71 -0.42 -0.91
CA TYR A 17 -12.24 -0.53 0.45
C TYR A 17 -13.10 0.69 0.77
N GLU A 18 -14.26 0.48 1.39
CA GLU A 18 -15.15 1.57 1.78
C GLU A 18 -14.60 2.29 3.03
N ASN A 19 -14.31 1.52 4.07
CA ASN A 19 -13.94 2.04 5.39
C ASN A 19 -12.46 2.42 5.47
N LYS A 20 -12.16 3.43 6.30
CA LYS A 20 -10.78 3.88 6.55
C LYS A 20 -9.91 2.79 7.17
N GLU A 21 -10.46 2.02 8.10
CA GLU A 21 -9.75 0.96 8.82
C GLU A 21 -9.25 -0.15 7.88
N ASP A 22 -10.08 -0.56 6.92
CA ASP A 22 -9.71 -1.59 5.94
C ASP A 22 -8.59 -1.13 5.00
N LYS A 23 -8.60 0.16 4.61
CA LYS A 23 -7.52 0.77 3.82
C LYS A 23 -6.19 0.73 4.57
N ILE A 24 -6.22 1.12 5.84
CA ILE A 24 -5.04 1.11 6.72
C ILE A 24 -4.53 -0.32 6.90
N LYS A 25 -5.43 -1.26 7.21
CA LYS A 25 -5.10 -2.67 7.39
C LYS A 25 -4.45 -3.26 6.14
N TYR A 26 -4.98 -2.94 4.96
CA TYR A 26 -4.39 -3.34 3.69
C TYR A 26 -2.96 -2.80 3.52
N ILE A 27 -2.75 -1.48 3.74
CA ILE A 27 -1.42 -0.87 3.57
C ILE A 27 -0.40 -1.50 4.53
N ILE A 28 -0.78 -1.72 5.79
CA ILE A 28 0.10 -2.35 6.79
C ILE A 28 0.41 -3.79 6.39
N ASP A 29 -0.59 -4.60 6.06
CA ASP A 29 -0.37 -6.01 5.68
C ASP A 29 0.46 -6.13 4.41
N TYR A 30 0.19 -5.32 3.39
CA TYR A 30 0.97 -5.36 2.14
C TYR A 30 2.41 -4.86 2.36
N ALA A 31 2.65 -3.88 3.21
CA ALA A 31 4.01 -3.43 3.53
C ALA A 31 4.84 -4.50 4.27
N ILE A 32 4.21 -5.28 5.16
CA ILE A 32 4.89 -6.32 5.96
C ILE A 32 4.99 -7.64 5.18
N ASN A 33 3.91 -8.06 4.53
CA ASN A 33 3.77 -9.36 3.86
C ASN A 33 3.30 -9.17 2.40
N PRO A 34 4.09 -8.49 1.54
CA PRO A 34 3.72 -8.24 0.16
C PRO A 34 3.69 -9.53 -0.65
N SER A 35 2.69 -9.67 -1.51
CA SER A 35 2.54 -10.78 -2.45
C SER A 35 1.70 -10.36 -3.66
N GLU A 36 1.86 -11.05 -4.78
CA GLU A 36 1.17 -10.71 -6.04
C GLU A 36 -0.36 -10.79 -5.92
N ASP A 37 -0.88 -11.71 -5.10
CA ASP A 37 -2.31 -11.91 -4.85
C ASP A 37 -2.94 -10.79 -4.02
N LYS A 38 -2.14 -10.10 -3.20
CA LYS A 38 -2.59 -8.96 -2.39
C LYS A 38 -2.51 -7.64 -3.14
N MET A 39 -1.88 -7.59 -4.31
CA MET A 39 -1.70 -6.36 -5.05
C MET A 39 -3.04 -5.84 -5.61
N LEU A 40 -3.34 -4.55 -5.41
CA LEU A 40 -4.56 -3.91 -5.95
C LEU A 40 -4.45 -3.42 -7.40
N PHE A 41 -3.33 -3.72 -8.07
CA PHE A 41 -3.07 -3.33 -9.44
C PHE A 41 -3.20 -4.55 -10.37
N PRO A 42 -3.40 -4.35 -11.69
CA PRO A 42 -3.38 -5.46 -12.64
C PRO A 42 -2.08 -6.27 -12.54
N LYS A 43 -2.15 -7.61 -12.61
CA LYS A 43 -0.98 -8.49 -12.44
C LYS A 43 0.18 -8.17 -13.40
N ASP A 44 -0.12 -7.70 -14.61
CA ASP A 44 0.91 -7.30 -15.57
C ASP A 44 1.79 -6.13 -15.08
N THR A 45 1.34 -5.33 -14.10
CA THR A 45 2.15 -4.25 -13.51
C THR A 45 3.38 -4.76 -12.75
N VAL A 46 3.39 -6.03 -12.32
CA VAL A 46 4.58 -6.68 -11.74
C VAL A 46 5.75 -6.69 -12.71
N LYS A 47 5.50 -6.75 -14.03
CA LYS A 47 6.56 -6.68 -15.06
C LYS A 47 7.29 -5.33 -15.06
N LEU A 48 6.64 -4.27 -14.57
CA LEU A 48 7.18 -2.90 -14.53
C LEU A 48 7.79 -2.56 -13.16
N PHE A 49 7.07 -2.89 -12.08
CA PHE A 49 7.40 -2.44 -10.72
C PHE A 49 7.92 -3.57 -9.81
N GLY A 50 7.71 -4.83 -10.19
CA GLY A 50 7.88 -5.96 -9.28
C GLY A 50 6.85 -5.96 -8.15
N VAL A 51 6.99 -6.90 -7.22
CA VAL A 51 6.30 -6.87 -5.93
C VAL A 51 7.10 -5.98 -4.97
N MET A 52 6.39 -5.22 -4.13
CA MET A 52 7.02 -4.39 -3.11
C MET A 52 7.94 -5.24 -2.21
N PRO A 53 9.17 -4.81 -1.89
CA PRO A 53 9.97 -5.48 -0.88
C PRO A 53 9.35 -5.35 0.51
N SER A 54 9.38 -6.44 1.29
CA SER A 54 8.89 -6.42 2.67
C SER A 54 9.63 -5.38 3.53
N GLN A 55 8.86 -4.68 4.35
CA GLN A 55 9.35 -3.74 5.37
C GLN A 55 9.39 -4.37 6.77
N LYS A 56 9.16 -5.69 6.88
CA LYS A 56 9.23 -6.41 8.15
C LYS A 56 10.60 -6.22 8.80
N GLY A 57 10.61 -5.75 10.05
CA GLY A 57 11.82 -5.48 10.81
C GLY A 57 12.55 -4.18 10.45
N LYS A 58 12.06 -3.42 9.46
CA LYS A 58 12.59 -2.09 9.10
C LYS A 58 11.73 -0.94 9.62
N VAL A 59 10.43 -1.21 9.81
CA VAL A 59 9.43 -0.24 10.27
C VAL A 59 8.52 -0.95 11.28
N THR A 60 8.14 -0.26 12.35
CA THR A 60 7.19 -0.81 13.34
C THR A 60 5.76 -0.78 12.80
N GLN A 61 4.86 -1.55 13.41
CA GLN A 61 3.44 -1.49 13.04
C GLN A 61 2.81 -0.14 13.39
N GLU A 62 3.23 0.52 14.48
CA GLU A 62 2.74 1.86 14.83
C GLU A 62 3.19 2.90 13.79
N GLU A 63 4.45 2.86 13.36
CA GLU A 63 4.96 3.74 12.31
C GLU A 63 4.23 3.52 10.98
N LEU A 64 4.00 2.26 10.59
CA LEU A 64 3.23 1.94 9.39
C LEU A 64 1.78 2.42 9.48
N LYS A 65 1.16 2.37 10.67
CA LYS A 65 -0.19 2.91 10.89
C LYS A 65 -0.21 4.42 10.66
N LEU A 66 0.75 5.16 11.23
CA LEU A 66 0.86 6.61 11.03
C LEU A 66 1.09 6.97 9.57
N ILE A 67 1.96 6.23 8.86
CA ILE A 67 2.20 6.42 7.43
C ILE A 67 0.92 6.13 6.63
N ALA A 68 0.22 5.03 6.93
CA ALA A 68 -1.01 4.66 6.24
C ALA A 68 -2.12 5.70 6.46
N GLU A 69 -2.27 6.22 7.69
CA GLU A 69 -3.20 7.30 8.00
C GLU A 69 -2.87 8.56 7.20
N TYR A 70 -1.60 8.99 7.20
CA TYR A 70 -1.13 10.16 6.45
C TYR A 70 -1.46 10.05 4.96
N ILE A 71 -1.10 8.94 4.30
CA ILE A 71 -1.32 8.81 2.85
C ILE A 71 -2.80 8.61 2.48
N ILE A 72 -3.65 8.13 3.39
CA ILE A 72 -5.10 7.98 3.16
C ILE A 72 -5.84 9.30 3.39
N GLU A 73 -5.40 10.12 4.35
CA GLU A 73 -6.00 11.43 4.65
C GLU A 73 -5.56 12.53 3.70
N ASP A 74 -4.37 12.42 3.11
CA ASP A 74 -3.86 13.35 2.10
C ASP A 74 -4.77 13.37 0.85
N LYS A 75 -5.60 14.42 0.73
CA LYS A 75 -6.56 14.63 -0.37
C LYS A 75 -5.95 15.37 -1.56
N THR A 76 -4.64 15.61 -1.55
CA THR A 76 -3.98 16.47 -2.54
C THR A 76 -3.89 15.81 -3.94
N PHE A 77 -4.30 14.53 -4.05
CA PHE A 77 -4.32 13.74 -5.29
C PHE A 77 -5.54 12.83 -5.36
#